data_AF-A0A6P7T0D2-F1
#
_entry.id   AF-A0A6P7T0D2-F1
#
_cell.length_a   1.000
_cell.length_b   1.000
_cell.length_c   1.000
_cell.angle_alpha   90.00
_cell.angle_beta   90.00
_cell.angle_gamma   90.00
#
_symmetry.space_group_name_H-M   'P 1'
#
loop_
_entity.id
_entity.type
_entity.pdbx_description
1 polymer ?
#
loop_
_entity_poly.entity_id
_entity_poly.type
_entity_poly.pdbx_seq_one_letter_code
_entity_poly.pdbx_strand_id
1 'polypeptide(L)'
;MDFYTFFGPLFLLIVLVNKSSAIRCYSCSSFENPNCGDAFDFKYVKAYACTGSCKKTRGLSKNNDAEVNRMCSSLEKDSCYSSTYNDIDVTACVCNTDYCNSAPLKHVSSITLNFCLATLTYLLLIHP
;
A
#
# COMPACT_ATOMS: atom_id res chain seq x y z
N MET A 1 -5.96 -49.68 -1.31
CA MET A 1 -5.04 -48.57 -1.66
C MET A 1 -5.86 -47.32 -1.52
N ASP A 2 -5.74 -46.71 -0.34
CA ASP A 2 -6.78 -45.85 0.22
C ASP A 2 -6.74 -44.46 -0.41
N PHE A 3 -7.92 -43.87 -0.58
CA PHE A 3 -8.11 -42.51 -1.11
C PHE A 3 -7.11 -41.49 -0.50
N TYR A 4 -6.78 -41.67 0.78
CA TYR A 4 -5.82 -40.84 1.53
C TYR A 4 -4.37 -40.86 1.03
N THR A 5 -3.90 -41.95 0.40
CA THR A 5 -2.51 -42.06 -0.06
C THR A 5 -2.22 -41.17 -1.25
N PHE A 6 -3.25 -40.76 -2.01
CA PHE A 6 -3.11 -39.91 -3.20
C PHE A 6 -3.43 -38.43 -2.91
N PHE A 7 -4.45 -38.14 -2.11
CA PHE A 7 -4.85 -36.76 -1.81
C PHE A 7 -3.98 -36.07 -0.76
N GLY A 8 -3.37 -36.81 0.17
CA GLY A 8 -2.46 -36.27 1.18
C GLY A 8 -1.26 -35.51 0.61
N PRO A 9 -0.44 -36.12 -0.28
CA PRO A 9 0.69 -35.42 -0.90
C PRO A 9 0.25 -34.26 -1.82
N LEU A 10 -0.90 -34.36 -2.48
CA LEU A 10 -1.46 -33.28 -3.31
C LEU A 10 -1.83 -32.05 -2.47
N PHE A 11 -2.45 -32.26 -1.30
CA PHE A 11 -2.78 -31.17 -0.38
C PHE A 11 -1.53 -30.49 0.17
N LEU A 12 -0.48 -31.27 0.48
CA LEU A 12 0.82 -30.76 0.93
C LEU A 12 1.50 -29.87 -0.15
N LEU A 13 1.39 -30.24 -1.43
CA LEU A 13 1.95 -29.47 -2.55
C LEU A 13 1.23 -28.13 -2.76
N ILE A 14 -0.08 -28.05 -2.50
CA ILE A 14 -0.85 -26.80 -2.61
C ILE A 14 -0.46 -25.80 -1.51
N VAL A 15 -0.11 -26.29 -0.32
CA VAL A 15 0.35 -25.43 0.80
C VAL A 15 1.77 -24.89 0.57
N LEU A 16 2.60 -25.61 -0.20
CA LEU A 16 3.97 -25.21 -0.53
C LEU A 16 4.07 -24.23 -1.71
N VAL A 17 2.94 -23.83 -2.31
CA VAL A 17 2.94 -22.78 -3.33
C VAL A 17 3.27 -21.45 -2.65
N ASN A 18 4.53 -21.05 -2.74
CA ASN A 18 4.98 -19.73 -2.32
C ASN A 18 4.18 -18.68 -3.11
N LYS A 19 3.36 -17.89 -2.40
CA LYS A 19 2.74 -16.70 -2.99
C LYS A 19 3.82 -15.66 -3.22
N SER A 20 4.43 -15.66 -4.42
CA SER A 20 5.14 -14.48 -4.92
C SER A 20 4.09 -13.49 -5.44
N SER A 21 3.54 -12.70 -4.52
CA SER A 21 2.63 -11.61 -4.86
C SER A 21 3.46 -10.36 -5.09
N ALA A 22 3.58 -9.91 -6.34
CA ALA A 22 4.11 -8.59 -6.61
C ALA A 22 3.10 -7.54 -6.10
N ILE A 23 3.57 -6.61 -5.28
CA ILE A 23 2.76 -5.49 -4.79
C ILE A 23 2.43 -4.54 -5.96
N ARG A 24 1.25 -3.94 -5.95
CA ARG A 24 0.87 -2.94 -6.97
C ARG A 24 1.03 -1.54 -6.41
N CYS A 25 1.83 -0.70 -7.08
CA CYS A 25 2.08 0.68 -6.65
C CYS A 25 1.75 1.66 -7.76
N TYR A 26 1.25 2.84 -7.40
CA TYR A 26 1.12 3.94 -8.37
C TYR A 26 2.50 4.42 -8.81
N SER A 27 2.62 4.77 -10.10
CA SER A 27 3.82 5.37 -10.66
C SER A 27 3.46 6.61 -11.47
N CYS A 28 3.85 7.78 -10.97
CA CYS A 28 3.54 9.09 -11.58
C CYS A 28 4.30 10.22 -10.91
N SER A 29 4.41 11.35 -11.62
CA SER A 29 4.87 12.64 -11.11
C SER A 29 3.78 13.69 -11.22
N SER A 30 3.62 14.54 -10.18
CA SER A 30 2.68 15.67 -10.21
C SER A 30 3.10 16.77 -11.18
N PHE A 31 4.36 16.77 -11.61
CA PHE A 31 4.87 17.68 -12.64
C PHE A 31 4.25 17.36 -14.02
N GLU A 32 4.15 16.08 -14.36
CA GLU A 32 3.62 15.62 -15.65
C GLU A 32 2.10 15.41 -15.63
N ASN A 33 1.57 14.97 -14.49
CA ASN A 33 0.15 14.67 -14.33
C ASN A 33 -0.38 15.30 -13.04
N PRO A 34 -1.21 16.36 -13.10
CA PRO A 34 -1.70 17.04 -11.90
C PRO A 34 -2.53 16.12 -10.98
N ASN A 35 -3.12 15.04 -11.50
CA ASN A 35 -3.84 14.04 -10.71
C ASN A 35 -2.94 13.20 -9.79
N CYS A 36 -1.61 13.30 -9.97
CA CYS A 36 -0.62 12.69 -9.09
C CYS A 36 -0.28 13.58 -7.87
N GLY A 37 -0.86 14.77 -7.73
CA GLY A 37 -0.57 15.68 -6.63
C GLY A 37 -1.03 15.19 -5.26
N ASP A 38 -1.15 16.15 -4.33
CA ASP A 38 -1.74 15.91 -3.01
C ASP A 38 -3.24 15.56 -3.12
N ALA A 39 -3.96 16.19 -4.06
CA ALA A 39 -5.30 15.79 -4.49
C ALA A 39 -5.22 14.59 -5.45
N PHE A 40 -4.79 13.45 -4.92
CA PHE A 40 -4.53 12.24 -5.70
C PHE A 40 -5.83 11.66 -6.28
N ASP A 41 -5.90 11.51 -7.61
CA ASP A 41 -6.99 10.82 -8.30
C ASP A 41 -6.48 9.54 -8.99
N PHE A 42 -6.82 8.41 -8.37
CA PHE A 42 -6.43 7.08 -8.85
C PHE A 42 -7.02 6.73 -10.22
N LYS A 43 -8.07 7.41 -10.69
CA LYS A 43 -8.71 7.13 -11.99
C LYS A 43 -7.80 7.49 -13.16
N TYR A 44 -6.93 8.47 -12.98
CA TYR A 44 -6.05 9.02 -14.03
C TYR A 44 -4.58 8.63 -13.86
N VAL A 45 -4.28 7.79 -12.86
CA VAL A 45 -2.93 7.36 -12.53
C VAL A 45 -2.84 5.85 -12.63
N LYS A 46 -1.81 5.37 -13.33
CA LYS A 46 -1.57 3.94 -13.50
C LYS A 46 -0.79 3.36 -12.32
N ALA A 47 -1.08 2.11 -12.02
CA ALA A 47 -0.35 1.31 -11.05
C ALA A 47 0.25 0.07 -11.72
N TYR A 48 1.43 -0.31 -11.24
CA TYR A 48 2.24 -1.40 -11.80
C TYR A 48 2.65 -2.37 -10.70
N ALA A 49 2.90 -3.62 -11.07
CA ALA A 49 3.48 -4.61 -10.18
C ALA A 49 4.95 -4.27 -9.87
N CYS A 50 5.34 -4.34 -8.61
CA CYS A 50 6.68 -4.05 -8.10
C CYS A 50 7.23 -5.27 -7.35
N THR A 51 8.52 -5.54 -7.50
CA THR A 51 9.24 -6.59 -6.76
C THR A 51 9.76 -6.08 -5.41
N GLY A 52 8.97 -5.31 -4.66
CA GLY A 52 9.43 -4.64 -3.44
C GLY A 52 8.32 -3.92 -2.70
N SER A 53 8.43 -2.61 -2.54
CA SER A 53 7.48 -1.74 -1.83
C SER A 53 7.04 -0.55 -2.67
N CYS A 54 6.00 0.16 -2.22
CA CYS A 54 5.60 1.43 -2.80
C CYS A 54 6.32 2.58 -2.10
N LYS A 55 6.64 3.62 -2.88
CA LYS A 55 7.22 4.87 -2.37
C LYS A 55 6.41 6.07 -2.85
N LYS A 56 6.27 7.05 -1.96
CA LYS A 56 5.78 8.40 -2.25
C LYS A 56 6.81 9.40 -1.76
N THR A 57 7.18 10.36 -2.59
CA THR A 57 7.99 11.51 -2.18
C THR A 57 7.19 12.79 -2.33
N ARG A 58 7.40 13.75 -1.43
CA ARG A 58 6.82 15.08 -1.48
C ARG A 58 7.87 16.12 -1.12
N GLY A 59 8.03 17.14 -1.94
CA GLY A 59 8.92 18.27 -1.71
C GLY A 59 8.32 19.57 -2.23
N LEU A 60 9.06 20.67 -2.07
CA LEU A 60 8.72 21.96 -2.67
C LEU A 60 9.67 22.25 -3.83
N SER A 61 9.11 22.58 -4.99
CA SER A 61 9.87 23.10 -6.13
C SER A 61 10.56 24.42 -5.79
N LYS A 62 11.46 24.88 -6.66
CA LYS A 62 12.11 26.21 -6.53
C LYS A 62 11.10 27.36 -6.50
N ASN A 63 9.91 27.15 -7.06
CA ASN A 63 8.81 28.12 -7.08
C ASN A 63 7.86 28.00 -5.87
N ASN A 64 8.19 27.19 -4.86
CA ASN A 64 7.34 26.83 -3.72
C ASN A 64 6.08 26.01 -4.05
N ASP A 65 6.01 25.44 -5.26
CA ASP A 65 4.94 24.51 -5.62
C ASP A 65 5.21 23.12 -5.03
N ALA A 66 4.18 22.48 -4.48
CA ALA A 66 4.32 21.12 -3.96
C ALA A 66 4.48 20.10 -5.11
N GLU A 67 5.59 19.37 -5.12
CA GLU A 67 5.86 18.31 -6.07
C GLU A 67 5.76 16.95 -5.38
N VAL A 68 5.02 16.03 -6.00
CA VAL A 68 4.77 14.69 -5.50
C VAL A 68 5.15 13.66 -6.56
N ASN A 69 5.94 12.67 -6.17
CA ASN A 69 6.33 11.56 -7.04
C ASN A 69 5.97 10.23 -6.38
N ARG A 70 5.55 9.25 -7.18
CA ARG A 70 5.16 7.91 -6.74
C ARG A 70 5.87 6.88 -7.60
N MET A 71 6.40 5.84 -6.98
CA MET A 71 7.16 4.79 -7.68
C MET A 71 7.26 3.50 -6.87
N CYS A 72 7.75 2.45 -7.51
CA CYS A 72 8.26 1.27 -6.81
C CYS A 72 9.57 1.60 -6.06
N SER A 73 9.85 0.88 -4.99
CA SER A 73 11.07 0.98 -4.20
C SER A 73 11.57 -0.42 -3.84
N SER A 74 12.89 -0.60 -3.81
CA SER A 74 13.54 -1.80 -3.27
C SER A 74 13.67 -1.77 -1.74
N LEU A 75 13.46 -0.61 -1.11
CA LEU A 75 13.43 -0.50 0.34
C LEU A 75 12.15 -1.16 0.85
N GLU A 76 12.26 -2.16 1.72
CA GLU A 76 11.11 -2.92 2.24
C GLU A 76 10.60 -2.41 3.60
N LYS A 77 11.29 -1.43 4.19
CA LYS A 77 10.97 -0.92 5.51
C LYS A 77 9.91 0.18 5.44
N ASP A 78 8.71 -0.15 5.91
CA ASP A 78 7.63 0.81 6.18
C ASP A 78 8.12 1.94 7.09
N SER A 79 8.33 3.12 6.50
CA SER A 79 8.87 4.28 7.20
C SER A 79 8.74 5.55 6.36
N CYS A 80 8.68 6.69 7.04
CA CYS A 80 8.86 8.00 6.42
C CYS A 80 10.15 8.65 6.92
N TYR A 81 10.89 9.28 6.02
CA TYR A 81 12.16 9.94 6.32
C TYR A 81 12.37 11.15 5.41
N SER A 82 13.12 12.13 5.90
CA SER A 82 13.56 13.27 5.10
C SER A 82 14.81 12.90 4.30
N SER A 83 14.90 13.42 3.08
CA SER A 83 16.04 13.27 2.19
C SER A 83 16.19 14.56 1.37
N THR A 84 17.33 14.74 0.72
CA THR A 84 17.57 15.90 -0.15
C THR A 84 17.75 15.40 -1.58
N TYR A 85 17.00 15.96 -2.52
CA TYR A 85 17.09 15.64 -3.94
C TYR A 85 17.23 16.94 -4.73
N ASN A 86 18.32 17.13 -5.48
CA ASN A 86 18.64 18.38 -6.19
C ASN A 86 18.52 19.63 -5.29
N ASP A 87 19.10 19.58 -4.10
CA ASP A 87 19.08 20.65 -3.08
C ASP A 87 17.68 21.02 -2.55
N ILE A 88 16.69 20.17 -2.79
CA ILE A 88 15.33 20.30 -2.26
C ILE A 88 15.11 19.27 -1.17
N ASP A 89 14.63 19.72 -0.01
CA ASP A 89 14.17 18.83 1.05
C ASP A 89 12.89 18.12 0.64
N VAL A 90 12.96 16.79 0.63
CA VAL A 90 11.86 15.90 0.28
C VAL A 90 11.55 14.97 1.45
N THR A 91 10.27 14.78 1.73
CA THR A 91 9.80 13.69 2.60
C THR A 91 9.51 12.48 1.73
N ALA A 92 10.17 11.36 2.01
CA ALA A 92 9.94 10.07 1.38
C ALA A 92 9.22 9.14 2.36
N CYS A 93 8.14 8.49 1.92
CA CYS A 93 7.44 7.45 2.65
C CYS A 93 7.43 6.15 1.84
N VAL A 94 7.76 5.05 2.50
CA VAL A 94 7.77 3.70 1.96
C VAL A 94 6.73 2.86 2.69
N CYS A 95 6.01 2.02 1.94
CA CYS A 95 4.97 1.14 2.47
C CYS A 95 4.86 -0.15 1.64
N ASN A 96 4.44 -1.27 2.26
CA ASN A 96 4.49 -2.61 1.68
C ASN A 96 3.13 -3.27 1.46
N THR A 97 2.07 -2.49 1.22
CA THR A 97 0.74 -3.00 0.85
C THR A 97 0.24 -2.44 -0.48
N ASP A 98 -0.61 -3.18 -1.19
CA ASP A 98 -1.13 -2.75 -2.50
C ASP A 98 -1.69 -1.33 -2.44
N TYR A 99 -1.23 -0.49 -3.36
CA TYR A 99 -1.69 0.89 -3.57
C TYR A 99 -1.47 1.82 -2.38
N CYS A 100 -0.64 1.45 -1.40
CA CYS A 100 -0.43 2.20 -0.17
C CYS A 100 0.19 3.60 -0.39
N ASN A 101 0.81 3.84 -1.55
CA ASN A 101 1.33 5.15 -1.92
C ASN A 101 0.26 6.11 -2.51
N SER A 102 -1.03 5.77 -2.44
CA SER A 102 -2.14 6.65 -2.86
C SER A 102 -2.34 7.87 -1.96
N ALA A 103 -2.37 7.69 -0.64
CA ALA A 103 -2.89 8.68 0.30
C ALA A 103 -1.80 9.34 1.18
N PRO A 104 -2.04 10.53 1.75
CA PRO A 104 -1.50 10.89 3.05
C PRO A 104 -2.18 9.97 4.10
N LEU A 105 -1.39 9.22 4.88
CA LEU A 105 -1.91 8.29 5.90
C LEU A 105 -2.79 9.03 6.93
N LYS A 106 -4.12 9.04 6.75
CA LYS A 106 -5.04 9.14 7.89
C LYS A 106 -5.24 7.73 8.41
N HIS A 107 -4.44 7.38 9.41
CA HIS A 107 -4.47 6.11 10.11
C HIS A 107 -5.82 5.97 10.83
N VAL A 108 -6.83 5.38 10.18
CA VAL A 108 -8.02 4.91 10.90
C VAL A 108 -7.61 3.60 11.56
N SER A 109 -7.44 3.63 12.88
CA SER A 109 -6.97 2.47 13.65
C SER A 109 -7.92 1.28 13.49
N SER A 110 -7.37 0.11 13.13
CA SER A 110 -8.12 -1.16 13.06
C SER A 110 -8.81 -1.54 14.39
N ILE A 111 -8.38 -0.96 15.51
CA ILE A 111 -9.00 -1.15 16.83
C ILE A 111 -10.44 -0.62 16.83
N THR A 112 -10.68 0.53 16.20
CA THR A 112 -12.02 1.15 16.16
C THR A 112 -13.01 0.29 15.38
N LEU A 113 -12.57 -0.34 14.28
CA LEU A 113 -13.42 -1.19 13.46
C LEU A 113 -13.82 -2.47 14.20
N ASN A 114 -12.89 -3.10 14.92
CA ASN A 114 -13.15 -4.31 15.71
C ASN A 114 -14.09 -4.04 16.90
N PHE A 115 -13.96 -2.88 17.56
CA PHE A 115 -14.89 -2.47 18.62
C PHE A 115 -16.32 -2.25 18.10
N CYS A 116 -16.47 -1.63 16.93
CA CYS A 116 -17.79 -1.47 16.30
C CYS A 116 -18.43 -2.80 15.91
N LEU A 117 -17.63 -3.75 15.39
CA LEU A 117 -18.14 -5.06 15.02
C LEU A 117 -18.57 -5.88 16.25
N ALA A 118 -17.79 -5.82 17.34
CA ALA A 118 -18.08 -6.53 18.58
C ALA A 118 -19.33 -5.99 19.32
N THR A 119 -19.56 -4.67 19.25
CA THR A 119 -20.77 -4.05 19.82
C THR A 119 -22.01 -4.38 18.99
N LEU A 120 -21.90 -4.40 17.67
CA LEU A 120 -23.00 -4.78 16.78
C LEU A 120 -23.41 -6.25 16.96
N THR A 121 -22.45 -7.17 17.06
CA THR A 121 -22.73 -8.59 17.32
C THR A 121 -23.34 -8.80 18.71
N TYR A 122 -22.88 -8.09 19.73
CA TYR A 122 -23.47 -8.14 21.08
C TYR A 122 -24.93 -7.68 21.09
N LEU A 123 -25.25 -6.58 20.40
CA LEU A 123 -26.61 -6.05 20.30
C LEU A 123 -27.56 -7.02 19.58
N LEU A 124 -27.11 -7.62 18.48
CA LEU A 124 -27.89 -8.61 17.71
C LEU A 124 -28.14 -9.92 18.46
N LEU A 125 -27.26 -10.28 19.41
CA LEU A 125 -27.40 -11.51 20.21
C LEU A 125 -28.32 -11.33 21.44
N ILE A 126 -28.57 -10.09 21.88
CA ILE A 126 -29.35 -9.79 23.09
C ILE A 126 -30.74 -9.23 22.77
N HIS A 127 -30.90 -8.57 21.63
CA HIS A 127 -32.21 -8.20 21.07
C HIS A 127 -32.39 -8.90 19.72
N PRO A 128 -32.91 -10.13 19.69
CA PRO A 128 -33.27 -10.80 18.43
C PRO A 128 -34.44 -10.12 17.71
#